data_AF-A0A3D3ZJ38-F1
#
_entry.id   AF-A0A3D3ZJ38-F1
#
_cell.length_a   1.000
_cell.length_b   1.000
_cell.length_c   1.000
_cell.angle_alpha   90.00
_cell.angle_beta   90.00
_cell.angle_gamma   90.00
#
_symmetry.space_group_name_H-M   'P 1'
#
loop_
_entity.id
_entity.type
_entity.pdbx_description
1 polymer ?
#
loop_
_entity_poly.entity_id
_entity_poly.type
_entity_poly.pdbx_seq_one_letter_code
_entity_poly.pdbx_strand_id
1 'polypeptide(L)'
;AIALLYLLYPAQQFALVSDFHAVTFTAALLLFTLYFMYTRRTVWLFIFAILSMACKEEIPVLIALYGLWSILLQHRLRSGLALMVLAIGWVGLTLLIFHFFSPTGHPLLASRYAYLGNSPVQIVRNIVLHPVSILKQHVLEHNHNFYIRLLLNPAGYLPLLAPWVFVLALPSLALNLLSSDQNMYSGFFQYNAEIVPVLIFSTIEALVCIIWLVQWVLNHV
;
A
#
# COMPACT_ATOMS: atom_id res chain seq x y z
N ALA A 1 21.63 8.76 0.99
CA ALA A 1 20.50 9.49 0.39
C ALA A 1 19.15 8.83 0.69
N ILE A 2 18.87 7.60 0.21
CA ILE A 2 17.54 6.96 0.38
C ILE A 2 17.12 6.75 1.84
N ALA A 3 18.03 6.32 2.72
CA ALA A 3 17.72 6.20 4.14
C ALA A 3 17.28 7.54 4.77
N LEU A 4 17.93 8.65 4.38
CA LEU A 4 17.52 9.99 4.82
C LEU A 4 16.16 10.38 4.22
N LEU A 5 15.91 10.08 2.95
CA LEU A 5 14.60 10.30 2.34
C LEU A 5 13.49 9.55 3.09
N TYR A 6 13.70 8.29 3.45
CA TYR A 6 12.75 7.50 4.24
C TYR A 6 12.53 8.10 5.63
N LEU A 7 13.60 8.41 6.36
CA LEU A 7 13.50 8.96 7.72
C LEU A 7 12.87 10.35 7.73
N LEU A 8 13.11 11.18 6.71
CA LEU A 8 12.59 12.54 6.62
C LEU A 8 11.30 12.66 5.81
N TYR A 9 10.69 11.53 5.43
CA TYR A 9 9.49 11.54 4.60
C TYR A 9 8.34 12.23 5.35
N PRO A 10 7.78 13.35 4.86
CA PRO A 10 6.80 14.13 5.63
C PRO A 10 5.57 13.32 6.07
N ALA A 11 5.02 12.49 5.16
CA ALA A 11 3.87 11.64 5.48
C ALA A 11 4.17 10.62 6.61
N GLN A 12 5.43 10.17 6.73
CA GLN A 12 5.89 9.31 7.81
C GLN A 12 6.02 10.08 9.13
N GLN A 13 6.52 11.32 9.06
CA GLN A 13 6.63 12.20 10.23
C GLN A 13 5.26 12.54 10.81
N PHE A 14 4.28 12.82 9.95
CA PHE A 14 2.90 13.04 10.38
C PHE A 14 2.30 11.83 11.08
N ALA A 15 2.52 10.63 10.56
CA ALA A 15 2.08 9.40 11.20
C ALA A 15 2.64 9.19 12.62
N LEU A 16 3.80 9.78 12.95
CA LEU A 16 4.44 9.69 14.27
C LEU A 16 3.92 10.73 15.26
N VAL A 17 3.52 11.91 14.79
CA VAL A 17 3.12 13.04 15.67
C VAL A 17 1.63 13.11 15.94
N SER A 18 0.77 12.42 15.17
CA SER A 18 -0.68 12.48 15.36
C SER A 18 -1.13 11.81 16.65
N ASP A 19 -0.65 10.59 16.93
CA ASP A 19 -0.86 9.77 18.14
C ASP A 19 -0.30 8.36 17.89
N PHE A 20 -0.20 7.52 18.92
CA PHE A 20 0.20 6.12 18.73
C PHE A 20 -0.87 5.31 17.99
N HIS A 21 -0.51 4.81 16.82
CA HIS A 21 -1.31 3.88 16.04
C HIS A 21 -0.49 2.67 15.62
N ALA A 22 -1.01 1.46 15.84
CA ALA A 22 -0.32 0.21 15.51
C ALA A 22 0.09 0.12 14.02
N VAL A 23 -0.66 0.76 13.12
CA VAL A 23 -0.32 0.82 11.69
C VAL A 23 1.03 1.49 11.43
N THR A 24 1.52 2.36 12.30
CA THR A 24 2.83 3.02 12.11
C THR A 24 3.99 2.03 12.04
N PHE A 25 3.87 0.85 12.69
CA PHE A 25 4.85 -0.22 12.56
C PHE A 25 4.96 -0.79 11.14
N THR A 26 3.90 -0.69 10.33
CA THR A 26 3.91 -1.17 8.94
C THR A 26 4.97 -0.48 8.10
N ALA A 27 5.37 0.75 8.46
CA ALA A 27 6.43 1.46 7.78
C ALA A 27 7.76 0.69 7.75
N ALA A 28 8.15 0.10 8.89
CA ALA A 28 9.32 -0.75 8.96
C ALA A 28 9.01 -2.19 8.51
N LEU A 29 7.88 -2.74 8.96
CA LEU A 29 7.58 -4.16 8.74
C LEU A 29 7.36 -4.49 7.25
N LEU A 30 6.67 -3.62 6.50
CA LEU A 30 6.47 -3.82 5.06
C LEU A 30 7.75 -3.61 4.26
N LEU A 31 8.62 -2.69 4.68
CA LEU A 31 9.96 -2.56 4.10
C LEU A 31 10.77 -3.85 4.28
N PHE A 32 10.74 -4.45 5.47
CA PHE A 32 11.39 -5.75 5.70
C PHE A 32 10.72 -6.88 4.94
N THR A 33 9.39 -6.90 4.82
CA THR A 33 8.67 -7.85 3.96
C THR A 33 9.18 -7.77 2.52
N LEU A 34 9.29 -6.55 1.95
CA LEU A 34 9.84 -6.35 0.60
C LEU A 34 11.31 -6.78 0.53
N TYR A 35 12.14 -6.39 1.50
CA TYR A 35 13.55 -6.76 1.55
C TYR A 35 13.76 -8.28 1.56
N PHE A 36 13.02 -9.02 2.40
CA PHE A 36 13.14 -10.48 2.48
C PHE A 36 12.52 -11.20 1.28
N MET A 37 11.51 -10.59 0.64
CA MET A 37 10.99 -11.05 -0.65
C MET A 37 12.08 -10.99 -1.73
N TYR A 38 12.77 -9.85 -1.87
CA TYR A 38 13.82 -9.64 -2.87
C TYR A 38 15.11 -10.43 -2.59
N THR A 39 15.54 -10.51 -1.32
CA THR A 39 16.72 -11.30 -0.91
C THR A 39 16.43 -12.80 -0.79
N ARG A 40 15.21 -13.23 -1.12
CA ARG A 40 14.75 -14.63 -1.13
C ARG A 40 14.87 -15.35 0.22
N ARG A 41 14.90 -14.61 1.33
CA ARG A 41 14.92 -15.18 2.70
C ARG A 41 13.51 -15.51 3.16
N THR A 42 12.99 -16.65 2.70
CA THR A 42 11.58 -17.04 2.84
C THR A 42 11.07 -17.06 4.29
N VAL A 43 11.84 -17.55 5.27
CA VAL A 43 11.40 -17.59 6.68
C VAL A 43 11.11 -16.19 7.21
N TRP A 44 12.05 -15.26 7.01
CA TRP A 44 11.91 -13.87 7.45
C TRP A 44 10.81 -13.13 6.68
N LEU A 45 10.61 -13.44 5.40
CA LEU A 45 9.47 -12.93 4.63
C LEU A 45 8.13 -13.24 5.34
N PHE A 46 7.91 -14.48 5.76
CA PHE A 46 6.67 -14.87 6.43
C PHE A 46 6.54 -14.24 7.82
N ILE A 47 7.63 -14.17 8.60
CA ILE A 47 7.63 -13.50 9.91
C ILE A 47 7.17 -12.04 9.76
N PHE A 48 7.80 -11.28 8.86
CA PHE A 48 7.46 -9.86 8.69
C PHE A 48 6.10 -9.64 8.01
N ALA A 49 5.67 -10.56 7.13
CA ALA A 49 4.31 -10.53 6.58
C ALA A 49 3.26 -10.70 7.67
N ILE A 50 3.42 -11.68 8.58
CA ILE A 50 2.52 -11.92 9.71
C ILE A 50 2.50 -10.69 10.63
N LEU A 51 3.68 -10.16 11.00
CA LEU A 51 3.76 -8.97 11.83
C LEU A 51 3.07 -7.76 11.17
N SER A 52 3.23 -7.58 9.86
CA SER A 52 2.58 -6.49 9.12
C SER A 52 1.05 -6.62 9.15
N MET A 53 0.53 -7.83 8.91
CA MET A 53 -0.93 -8.09 8.93
C MET A 53 -1.55 -7.89 10.31
N ALA A 54 -0.78 -8.07 11.38
CA ALA A 54 -1.25 -7.83 12.74
C ALA A 54 -1.44 -6.35 13.08
N CYS A 55 -0.93 -5.42 12.25
CA CYS A 55 -1.01 -3.99 12.52
C CYS A 55 -2.34 -3.34 12.12
N LYS A 56 -3.08 -3.91 11.16
CA LYS A 56 -4.35 -3.38 10.63
C LYS A 56 -5.07 -4.40 9.76
N GLU A 57 -6.39 -4.39 9.78
CA GLU A 57 -7.26 -5.37 9.11
C GLU A 57 -7.14 -5.42 7.58
N GLU A 58 -6.72 -4.34 6.93
CA GLU A 58 -6.56 -4.28 5.47
C GLU A 58 -5.16 -4.67 4.98
N ILE A 59 -4.15 -4.71 5.84
CA ILE A 59 -2.77 -5.10 5.47
C ILE A 59 -2.70 -6.52 4.87
N PRO A 60 -3.51 -7.51 5.28
CA PRO A 60 -3.61 -8.78 4.57
C PRO A 60 -3.88 -8.64 3.06
N VAL A 61 -4.70 -7.69 2.63
CA VAL A 61 -4.97 -7.48 1.19
C VAL A 61 -3.68 -7.05 0.47
N LEU A 62 -2.88 -6.21 1.12
CA LEU A 62 -1.57 -5.80 0.63
C LEU A 62 -0.61 -7.00 0.52
N ILE A 63 -0.57 -7.87 1.53
CA ILE A 63 0.27 -9.08 1.53
C ILE A 63 -0.19 -10.09 0.47
N ALA A 64 -1.49 -10.23 0.22
CA ALA A 64 -1.99 -11.04 -0.89
C ALA A 64 -1.49 -10.50 -2.23
N LEU A 65 -1.50 -9.18 -2.41
CA LEU A 65 -0.94 -8.54 -3.61
C LEU A 65 0.58 -8.76 -3.73
N TYR A 66 1.34 -8.72 -2.63
CA TYR A 66 2.77 -9.06 -2.63
C TYR A 66 2.99 -10.51 -3.06
N GLY A 67 2.13 -11.43 -2.59
CA GLY A 67 2.13 -12.83 -3.00
C GLY A 67 1.92 -12.97 -4.51
N LEU A 68 0.87 -12.36 -5.05
CA LEU A 68 0.57 -12.34 -6.49
C LEU A 68 1.73 -11.73 -7.29
N TRP A 69 2.26 -10.61 -6.83
CA TRP A 69 3.40 -9.93 -7.44
C TRP A 69 4.65 -10.84 -7.49
N SER A 70 4.94 -11.57 -6.42
CA SER A 70 6.05 -12.54 -6.37
C SER A 70 5.86 -13.71 -7.34
N ILE A 71 4.62 -14.14 -7.58
CA ILE A 71 4.31 -15.15 -8.61
C ILE A 71 4.58 -14.58 -10.00
N LEU A 72 4.05 -13.40 -10.31
CA LEU A 72 4.05 -12.84 -11.66
C LEU A 72 5.43 -12.32 -12.09
N LEU A 73 6.13 -11.60 -11.21
CA LEU A 73 7.37 -10.90 -11.57
C LEU A 73 8.64 -11.59 -11.07
N GLN A 74 8.57 -12.35 -9.98
CA GLN A 74 9.72 -13.12 -9.48
C GLN A 74 9.63 -14.61 -9.82
N HIS A 75 8.53 -15.06 -10.43
CA HIS A 75 8.26 -16.47 -10.75
C HIS A 75 8.35 -17.42 -9.54
N ARG A 76 8.02 -16.93 -8.33
CA ARG A 76 8.09 -17.71 -7.09
C ARG A 76 6.73 -18.23 -6.65
N LEU A 77 6.23 -19.22 -7.40
CA LEU A 77 4.89 -19.78 -7.21
C LEU A 77 4.62 -20.22 -5.76
N ARG A 78 5.53 -21.01 -5.16
CA ARG A 78 5.31 -21.59 -3.82
C ARG A 78 5.18 -20.54 -2.72
N SER A 79 6.13 -19.61 -2.64
CA SER A 79 6.09 -18.56 -1.61
C SER A 79 4.97 -17.56 -1.88
N GLY A 80 4.71 -17.22 -3.14
CA GLY A 80 3.62 -16.32 -3.50
C GLY A 80 2.24 -16.89 -3.17
N LEU A 81 1.96 -18.14 -3.52
CA LEU A 81 0.70 -18.81 -3.14
C LEU A 81 0.56 -18.94 -1.63
N ALA A 82 1.64 -19.29 -0.92
CA ALA A 82 1.60 -19.37 0.53
C ALA A 82 1.29 -18.02 1.19
N LEU A 83 1.84 -16.90 0.68
CA LEU A 83 1.47 -15.55 1.14
C LEU A 83 0.01 -15.23 0.85
N MET A 84 -0.49 -15.55 -0.35
CA MET A 84 -1.90 -15.33 -0.70
C MET A 84 -2.85 -16.12 0.18
N VAL A 85 -2.59 -17.42 0.40
CA VAL A 85 -3.40 -18.28 1.26
C VAL A 85 -3.39 -17.76 2.70
N LEU A 86 -2.20 -17.41 3.21
CA LEU A 86 -2.06 -16.85 4.55
C LEU A 86 -2.86 -15.55 4.70
N ALA A 87 -2.76 -14.63 3.74
CA ALA A 87 -3.48 -13.37 3.74
C ALA A 87 -5.01 -13.55 3.63
N ILE A 88 -5.47 -14.40 2.71
CA ILE A 88 -6.91 -14.71 2.56
C ILE A 88 -7.46 -15.34 3.83
N GLY A 89 -6.71 -16.27 4.44
CA GLY A 89 -7.06 -16.87 5.73
C GLY A 89 -7.15 -15.82 6.84
N TRP A 90 -6.23 -14.85 6.87
CA TRP A 90 -6.25 -13.74 7.82
C TRP A 90 -7.49 -12.86 7.64
N VAL A 91 -7.82 -12.45 6.42
CA VAL A 91 -9.05 -11.69 6.12
C VAL A 91 -10.29 -12.47 6.58
N GLY A 92 -10.35 -13.76 6.27
CA GLY A 92 -11.45 -14.63 6.72
C GLY A 92 -11.58 -14.65 8.24
N LEU A 93 -10.47 -14.80 8.96
CA LEU A 93 -10.44 -14.75 10.42
C LEU A 93 -10.90 -13.39 10.95
N THR A 94 -10.42 -12.29 10.39
CA THR A 94 -10.84 -10.94 10.78
C THR A 94 -12.34 -10.72 10.56
N LEU A 95 -12.90 -11.18 9.44
CA LEU A 95 -14.33 -11.09 9.17
C LEU A 95 -15.17 -11.93 10.15
N LEU A 96 -14.69 -13.12 10.53
CA LEU A 96 -15.33 -13.93 11.58
C LEU A 96 -15.30 -13.21 12.93
N ILE A 97 -14.17 -12.60 13.28
CA ILE A 97 -14.06 -11.81 14.51
C ILE A 97 -15.07 -10.66 14.51
N PHE A 98 -15.19 -9.91 13.40
CA PHE A 98 -16.21 -8.87 13.31
C PHE A 98 -17.63 -9.41 13.41
N HIS A 99 -17.95 -10.52 12.75
CA HIS A 99 -19.28 -11.10 12.79
C HIS A 99 -19.71 -11.51 14.21
N PHE A 100 -18.81 -12.12 14.99
CA PHE A 100 -19.14 -12.62 16.32
C PHE A 100 -18.94 -11.60 17.45
N PHE A 101 -18.03 -10.63 17.29
CA PHE A 101 -17.60 -9.77 18.40
C PHE A 101 -17.76 -8.27 18.15
N SER A 102 -18.02 -7.82 16.91
CA SER A 102 -18.30 -6.40 16.65
C SER A 102 -19.75 -6.05 17.00
N PRO A 103 -20.01 -4.96 17.76
CA PRO A 103 -21.38 -4.49 18.02
C PRO A 103 -22.19 -4.19 16.75
N THR A 104 -21.51 -3.86 15.65
CA THR A 104 -22.13 -3.56 14.35
C THR A 104 -22.12 -4.74 13.38
N GLY A 105 -21.45 -5.85 13.72
CA GLY A 105 -21.24 -7.00 12.84
C GLY A 105 -20.35 -6.75 11.62
N HIS A 106 -19.81 -5.53 11.46
CA HIS A 106 -19.03 -5.09 10.30
C HIS A 106 -17.79 -4.29 10.72
N PRO A 107 -16.79 -4.11 9.83
CA PRO A 107 -15.63 -3.27 10.09
C PRO A 107 -16.05 -1.85 10.47
N LEU A 108 -15.44 -1.27 11.51
CA LEU A 108 -15.78 0.08 12.01
C LEU A 108 -15.67 1.16 10.93
N LEU A 109 -14.70 1.01 10.03
CA LEU A 109 -14.40 1.98 8.99
C LEU A 109 -15.21 1.78 7.70
N ALA A 110 -16.11 0.78 7.65
CA ALA A 110 -16.90 0.49 6.46
C ALA A 110 -17.83 1.65 6.06
N SER A 111 -18.28 2.45 7.03
CA SER A 111 -19.15 3.62 6.79
C SER A 111 -18.51 4.67 5.88
N ARG A 112 -17.17 4.75 5.84
CA ARG A 112 -16.42 5.67 4.98
C ARG A 112 -16.61 5.42 3.48
N TYR A 113 -17.13 4.24 3.13
CA TYR A 113 -17.34 3.81 1.74
C TYR A 113 -18.82 3.55 1.42
N ALA A 114 -19.74 3.84 2.33
CA ALA A 114 -21.17 3.53 2.15
C ALA A 114 -21.79 4.26 0.94
N TYR A 115 -21.26 5.42 0.57
CA TYR A 115 -21.69 6.16 -0.62
C TYR A 115 -21.34 5.44 -1.95
N LEU A 116 -20.38 4.52 -1.94
CA LEU A 116 -20.02 3.70 -3.10
C LEU A 116 -20.90 2.46 -3.24
N GLY A 117 -21.67 2.08 -2.23
CA GLY A 117 -22.59 0.94 -2.26
C GLY A 117 -22.76 0.25 -0.91
N ASN A 118 -23.74 -0.64 -0.84
CA ASN A 118 -24.13 -1.32 0.41
C ASN A 118 -23.43 -2.67 0.62
N SER A 119 -22.55 -3.09 -0.29
CA SER A 119 -21.75 -4.32 -0.15
C SER A 119 -20.43 -4.22 -0.92
N PRO A 120 -19.40 -5.01 -0.56
CA PRO A 120 -18.11 -4.99 -1.28
C PRO A 120 -18.23 -5.23 -2.78
N VAL A 121 -19.13 -6.13 -3.20
CA VAL A 121 -19.39 -6.42 -4.62
C VAL A 121 -20.03 -5.20 -5.31
N GLN A 122 -20.97 -4.52 -4.66
CA GLN A 122 -21.58 -3.31 -5.22
C GLN A 122 -20.57 -2.16 -5.31
N ILE A 123 -19.70 -1.99 -4.31
CA ILE A 123 -18.63 -0.98 -4.32
C ILE A 123 -17.71 -1.20 -5.52
N VAL A 124 -17.18 -2.41 -5.68
CA VAL A 124 -16.32 -2.75 -6.83
C VAL A 124 -17.06 -2.55 -8.15
N ARG A 125 -18.31 -2.99 -8.25
CA ARG A 125 -19.14 -2.79 -9.45
C ARG A 125 -19.30 -1.31 -9.78
N ASN A 126 -19.60 -0.46 -8.80
CA ASN A 126 -19.81 0.97 -9.02
C ASN A 126 -18.52 1.68 -9.44
N ILE A 127 -17.38 1.30 -8.85
CA ILE A 127 -16.06 1.81 -9.26
C ILE A 127 -15.76 1.46 -10.71
N VAL A 128 -16.00 0.21 -11.13
CA VAL A 128 -15.72 -0.27 -12.48
C VAL A 128 -16.69 0.29 -13.52
N LEU A 129 -17.96 0.49 -13.16
CA LEU A 129 -18.98 1.03 -14.08
C LEU A 129 -18.90 2.55 -14.26
N HIS A 130 -18.31 3.28 -13.32
CA HIS A 130 -18.25 4.75 -13.36
C HIS A 130 -16.81 5.31 -13.22
N PRO A 131 -15.82 4.82 -13.99
CA PRO A 131 -14.42 5.14 -13.79
C PRO A 131 -14.12 6.63 -13.96
N VAL A 132 -14.79 7.30 -14.92
CA VAL A 132 -14.62 8.75 -15.13
C VAL A 132 -15.12 9.57 -13.94
N SER A 133 -16.25 9.17 -13.34
CA SER A 133 -16.78 9.86 -12.15
C SER A 133 -15.84 9.69 -10.97
N ILE A 134 -15.38 8.45 -10.74
CA ILE A 134 -14.43 8.14 -9.67
C ILE A 134 -13.13 8.93 -9.84
N LEU A 135 -12.56 8.97 -11.05
CA LEU A 135 -11.34 9.74 -11.30
C LEU A 135 -11.55 11.24 -11.04
N LYS A 136 -12.67 11.82 -11.49
CA LYS A 136 -12.97 13.23 -11.25
C LYS A 136 -13.13 13.55 -9.77
N GLN A 137 -13.82 12.70 -9.02
CA GLN A 137 -14.17 12.94 -7.61
C GLN A 137 -13.04 12.60 -6.65
N HIS A 138 -12.24 11.56 -6.93
CA HIS A 138 -11.31 10.96 -5.98
C HIS A 138 -9.85 11.00 -6.43
N VAL A 139 -9.53 11.56 -7.60
CA VAL A 139 -8.14 11.68 -8.09
C VAL A 139 -7.83 13.08 -8.59
N LEU A 140 -8.75 13.67 -9.37
CA LEU A 140 -8.56 14.99 -9.98
C LEU A 140 -9.11 16.14 -9.14
N GLU A 141 -9.97 15.84 -8.16
CA GLU A 141 -10.44 16.81 -7.17
C GLU A 141 -9.24 17.43 -6.44
N HIS A 142 -9.35 18.71 -6.06
CA HIS A 142 -8.23 19.51 -5.59
C HIS A 142 -7.50 18.89 -4.39
N ASN A 143 -8.21 18.46 -3.35
CA ASN A 143 -7.61 17.89 -2.14
C ASN A 143 -6.99 16.51 -2.42
N HIS A 144 -7.65 15.67 -3.21
CA HIS A 144 -7.11 14.36 -3.61
C HIS A 144 -5.86 14.49 -4.48
N ASN A 145 -5.86 15.43 -5.42
CA ASN A 145 -4.70 15.71 -6.25
C ASN A 145 -3.54 16.26 -5.42
N PHE A 146 -3.82 17.17 -4.49
CA PHE A 146 -2.84 17.68 -3.54
C PHE A 146 -2.22 16.55 -2.71
N TYR A 147 -3.03 15.62 -2.21
CA TYR A 147 -2.57 14.46 -1.46
C TYR A 147 -1.66 13.52 -2.27
N ILE A 148 -2.01 13.23 -3.53
CA ILE A 148 -1.15 12.44 -4.42
C ILE A 148 0.20 13.14 -4.61
N ARG A 149 0.20 14.46 -4.81
CA ARG A 149 1.44 15.25 -4.92
C ARG A 149 2.23 15.24 -3.62
N LEU A 150 1.57 15.38 -2.48
CA LEU A 150 2.20 15.33 -1.16
C LEU A 150 2.94 14.00 -0.95
N LEU A 151 2.34 12.89 -1.40
CA LEU A 151 2.99 11.59 -1.37
C LEU A 151 4.14 11.48 -2.37
N LEU A 152 4.01 11.95 -3.61
CA LEU A 152 5.04 11.69 -4.64
C LEU A 152 6.19 12.69 -4.66
N ASN A 153 5.96 13.94 -4.23
CA ASN A 153 6.93 15.03 -4.30
C ASN A 153 8.22 14.76 -3.50
N PRO A 154 8.19 14.24 -2.25
CA PRO A 154 9.43 13.97 -1.50
C PRO A 154 10.40 13.04 -2.24
N ALA A 155 9.87 12.08 -3.02
CA ALA A 155 10.66 11.16 -3.83
C ALA A 155 10.88 11.65 -5.28
N GLY A 156 10.56 12.91 -5.59
CA GLY A 156 10.74 13.50 -6.92
C GLY A 156 9.95 12.78 -8.02
N TYR A 157 8.79 12.18 -7.69
CA TYR A 157 7.97 11.37 -8.60
C TYR A 157 8.67 10.12 -9.17
N LEU A 158 9.87 9.78 -8.69
CA LEU A 158 10.60 8.56 -9.09
C LEU A 158 9.80 7.26 -8.90
N PRO A 159 8.95 7.08 -7.86
CA PRO A 159 8.14 5.87 -7.73
C PRO A 159 7.34 5.52 -9.00
N LEU A 160 6.89 6.51 -9.77
CA LEU A 160 6.10 6.30 -10.99
C LEU A 160 6.90 5.65 -12.12
N LEU A 161 8.24 5.75 -12.10
CA LEU A 161 9.11 5.13 -13.10
C LEU A 161 9.34 3.64 -12.86
N ALA A 162 8.94 3.12 -11.69
CA ALA A 162 8.94 1.70 -11.36
C ALA A 162 7.50 1.21 -11.14
N PRO A 163 6.62 1.25 -12.17
CA PRO A 163 5.21 0.90 -12.02
C PRO A 163 4.99 -0.53 -11.51
N TRP A 164 5.94 -1.43 -11.80
CA TRP A 164 5.91 -2.81 -11.30
C TRP A 164 6.00 -2.88 -9.78
N VAL A 165 6.70 -1.98 -9.09
CA VAL A 165 6.68 -1.93 -7.61
C VAL A 165 5.60 -1.00 -7.11
N PHE A 166 5.38 0.14 -7.77
CA PHE A 166 4.37 1.12 -7.38
C PHE A 166 2.96 0.53 -7.29
N VAL A 167 2.65 -0.47 -8.14
CA VAL A 167 1.37 -1.21 -8.09
C VAL A 167 1.05 -1.75 -6.69
N LEU A 168 2.08 -2.08 -5.90
CA LEU A 168 1.94 -2.59 -4.55
C LEU A 168 1.34 -1.54 -3.60
N ALA A 169 1.49 -0.24 -3.86
CA ALA A 169 0.90 0.82 -3.04
C ALA A 169 -0.58 1.08 -3.36
N LEU A 170 -1.07 0.59 -4.51
CA LEU A 170 -2.39 0.94 -5.03
C LEU A 170 -3.55 0.55 -4.12
N PRO A 171 -3.57 -0.62 -3.43
CA PRO A 171 -4.69 -0.94 -2.54
C PRO A 171 -4.86 0.09 -1.42
N SER A 172 -3.78 0.43 -0.72
CA SER A 172 -3.79 1.42 0.37
C SER A 172 -4.07 2.83 -0.15
N LEU A 173 -3.49 3.20 -1.30
CA LEU A 173 -3.75 4.49 -1.93
C LEU A 173 -5.23 4.61 -2.36
N ALA A 174 -5.81 3.55 -2.92
CA ALA A 174 -7.21 3.52 -3.32
C ALA A 174 -8.14 3.63 -2.12
N LEU A 175 -7.86 2.91 -1.02
CA LEU A 175 -8.62 3.06 0.22
C LEU A 175 -8.60 4.52 0.72
N ASN A 176 -7.42 5.15 0.76
CA ASN A 176 -7.32 6.54 1.21
C ASN A 176 -8.07 7.51 0.30
N LEU A 177 -7.92 7.37 -1.03
CA LEU A 177 -8.57 8.26 -2.01
C LEU A 177 -10.09 8.06 -2.11
N LEU A 178 -10.59 6.84 -1.92
CA LEU A 178 -12.02 6.53 -1.99
C LEU A 178 -12.75 6.76 -0.68
N SER A 179 -12.05 7.13 0.38
CA SER A 179 -12.66 7.39 1.68
C SER A 179 -13.49 8.68 1.65
N SER A 180 -14.67 8.65 2.28
CA SER A 180 -15.42 9.89 2.59
C SER A 180 -14.82 10.68 3.76
N ASP A 181 -13.81 10.14 4.46
CA ASP A 181 -13.12 10.79 5.57
C ASP A 181 -11.85 11.48 5.08
N GLN A 182 -11.87 12.82 5.13
CA GLN A 182 -10.76 13.68 4.70
C GLN A 182 -9.45 13.37 5.42
N ASN A 183 -9.48 12.83 6.63
CA ASN A 183 -8.25 12.50 7.35
C ASN A 183 -7.40 11.45 6.61
N MET A 184 -8.03 10.55 5.84
CA MET A 184 -7.34 9.50 5.09
C MET A 184 -6.54 10.02 3.89
N TYR A 185 -6.99 11.11 3.27
CA TYR A 185 -6.31 11.75 2.13
C TYR A 185 -5.84 13.17 2.46
N SER A 186 -5.65 13.51 3.73
CA SER A 186 -5.09 14.81 4.13
C SER A 186 -3.55 14.83 4.11
N GLY A 187 -2.95 13.65 4.29
CA GLY A 187 -1.49 13.51 4.46
C GLY A 187 -0.96 13.70 5.88
N PHE A 188 -1.83 14.10 6.84
CA PHE A 188 -1.41 14.50 8.19
C PHE A 188 -1.58 13.42 9.27
N PHE A 189 -2.02 12.22 8.90
CA PHE A 189 -2.34 11.14 9.82
C PHE A 189 -1.64 9.83 9.44
N GLN A 190 -1.84 8.79 10.25
CA GLN A 190 -1.22 7.48 10.17
C GLN A 190 -1.51 6.67 8.89
N TYR A 191 -2.50 7.06 8.07
CA TYR A 191 -2.96 6.31 6.90
C TYR A 191 -1.92 6.14 5.78
N ASN A 192 -0.80 6.85 5.86
CA ASN A 192 0.28 6.79 4.89
C ASN A 192 1.39 5.80 5.27
N ALA A 193 1.36 5.28 6.49
CA ALA A 193 2.42 4.43 7.04
C ALA A 193 2.63 3.17 6.18
N GLU A 194 1.55 2.61 5.63
CA GLU A 194 1.60 1.45 4.74
C GLU A 194 2.00 1.79 3.29
N ILE A 195 1.90 3.06 2.87
CA ILE A 195 2.19 3.52 1.49
C ILE A 195 3.66 3.87 1.32
N VAL A 196 4.24 4.64 2.25
CA VAL A 196 5.61 5.16 2.18
C VAL A 196 6.67 4.06 1.93
N PRO A 197 6.62 2.88 2.59
CA PRO A 197 7.52 1.76 2.31
C PRO A 197 7.63 1.40 0.83
N VAL A 198 6.48 1.31 0.16
CA VAL A 198 6.41 0.96 -1.25
C VAL A 198 6.93 2.10 -2.11
N LEU A 199 6.64 3.35 -1.77
CA LEU A 199 7.18 4.52 -2.50
C LEU A 199 8.70 4.55 -2.43
N ILE A 200 9.29 4.31 -1.25
CA ILE A 200 10.74 4.23 -1.08
C ILE A 200 11.33 3.08 -1.91
N PHE A 201 10.73 1.89 -1.84
CA PHE A 201 11.22 0.76 -2.62
C PHE A 201 11.12 0.99 -4.13
N SER A 202 10.00 1.57 -4.59
CA SER A 202 9.82 1.97 -6.00
C SER A 202 10.83 3.04 -6.43
N THR A 203 11.20 3.95 -5.54
CA THR A 203 12.24 4.95 -5.79
C THR A 203 13.61 4.29 -6.00
N ILE A 204 13.95 3.28 -5.19
CA ILE A 204 15.20 2.52 -5.35
C ILE A 204 15.25 1.85 -6.73
N GLU A 205 14.18 1.14 -7.10
CA GLU A 205 14.08 0.46 -8.39
C GLU A 205 14.15 1.44 -9.57
N ALA A 206 13.46 2.58 -9.48
CA ALA A 206 13.54 3.63 -10.49
C ALA A 206 14.97 4.15 -10.69
N LEU A 207 15.71 4.39 -9.59
CA LEU A 207 17.10 4.82 -9.67
C LEU A 207 18.00 3.76 -10.30
N VAL A 208 17.79 2.48 -9.99
CA VAL A 208 18.53 1.36 -10.63
C VAL A 208 18.31 1.38 -12.15
N CYS A 209 17.06 1.53 -12.60
CA CYS A 209 16.73 1.62 -14.03
C CYS A 209 17.38 2.84 -14.70
N ILE A 210 17.34 4.01 -14.06
CA ILE A 210 17.97 5.23 -14.58
C ILE A 210 19.48 5.05 -14.71
N ILE A 211 20.15 4.54 -13.67
CA ILE A 211 21.60 4.32 -13.69
C ILE A 211 21.98 3.33 -14.79
N TRP A 212 21.23 2.23 -14.90
CA TRP A 212 21.43 1.23 -15.95
C TRP A 212 21.29 1.85 -17.35
N LEU A 213 20.25 2.66 -17.57
CA LEU A 213 20.02 3.32 -18.86
C LEU A 213 21.15 4.31 -19.19
N VAL A 214 21.59 5.10 -18.22
CA VAL A 214 22.70 6.05 -18.42
C VAL A 214 23.99 5.31 -18.77
N GLN A 215 24.33 4.25 -18.04
CA GLN A 215 25.50 3.42 -18.34
C GLN A 215 25.41 2.79 -19.72
N TRP A 216 24.22 2.30 -20.10
CA TRP A 216 23.98 1.75 -21.42
C TRP A 216 24.23 2.80 -22.51
N VAL A 217 23.67 4.01 -22.38
CA VAL A 217 23.88 5.10 -23.35
C VAL A 217 25.37 5.47 -23.46
N LEU A 218 26.07 5.65 -22.33
CA LEU A 218 27.48 6.04 -22.33
C LEU A 218 28.41 4.98 -22.95
N ASN A 219 28.00 3.71 -22.96
CA ASN A 219 28.78 2.64 -23.59
C ASN A 219 28.48 2.48 -25.09
N HIS A 220 27.46 3.17 -25.63
CA HIS A 220 27.01 3.06 -27.02
C HIS A 220 27.06 4.40 -27.78
N VAL A 221 27.64 5.44 -27.18
CA VAL A 221 27.96 6.75 -27.79
C VAL A 221 29.47 6.91 -27.81
#